data_AF-A0A9N7N4N3-F1
#
_entry.id   AF-A0A9N7N4N3-F1
#
_cell.length_a   1.000
_cell.length_b   1.000
_cell.length_c   1.000
_cell.angle_alpha   90.00
_cell.angle_beta   90.00
_cell.angle_gamma   90.00
#
_symmetry.space_group_name_H-M   'P 1'
#
loop_
_entity.id
_entity.type
_entity.pdbx_description
1 polymer ?
#
loop_
_entity_poly.entity_id
_entity_poly.type
_entity_poly.pdbx_seq_one_letter_code
_entity_poly.pdbx_strand_id
1 'polypeptide(L)'
;MEIDGNPASIIKDKDLFKAAESGDISVFRSLSEEQLLKDSSLRNEDGRSLLHVAVSSSQPEVVEILSAAGPSVVNSCDEEGWAPLHSAASSGNLKIIEILLDRGADVNLKNDGGRTALHYAASKGRLKIAEILVSQGAKLNIKDKFGCTPLHRAASTGSAELCEFLIEEGAEVDDVDRAGQTPLMTAVVCCNKEVALLLIRHGADVDAKDKEGYTVLGRASDDLRPTVIDAAKAMLED
;
A
#
# COMPACT_ATOMS: atom_id res chain seq x y z
N MET A 1 8.57 52.19 -26.70
CA MET A 1 8.42 50.81 -27.20
C MET A 1 9.19 49.95 -26.22
N GLU A 2 8.68 49.77 -24.99
CA GLU A 2 7.60 48.82 -24.67
C GLU A 2 7.79 47.48 -25.37
N ILE A 3 8.44 46.56 -24.66
CA ILE A 3 7.88 45.22 -24.50
C ILE A 3 8.12 44.85 -23.03
N ASP A 4 7.03 44.89 -22.26
CA ASP A 4 6.93 44.37 -20.90
C ASP A 4 7.36 42.90 -20.88
N GLY A 5 8.54 42.63 -20.31
CA GLY A 5 8.92 41.30 -19.86
C GLY A 5 8.19 41.02 -18.56
N ASN A 6 7.03 40.37 -18.65
CA ASN A 6 6.23 39.90 -17.51
C ASN A 6 7.12 39.35 -16.36
N PRO A 7 7.06 39.92 -15.14
CA PRO A 7 7.83 39.47 -13.99
C PRO A 7 7.22 38.21 -13.36
N ALA A 8 6.89 37.21 -14.16
CA ALA A 8 6.64 35.86 -13.67
C ALA A 8 7.98 35.35 -13.16
N SER A 9 8.23 35.61 -11.87
CA SER A 9 9.35 35.11 -11.09
C SER A 9 9.66 33.68 -11.51
N ILE A 10 10.87 33.43 -11.99
CA ILE A 10 11.38 32.08 -12.20
C ILE A 10 11.36 31.42 -10.81
N ILE A 11 10.30 30.68 -10.50
CA ILE A 11 10.17 29.95 -9.25
C ILE A 11 11.26 28.90 -9.27
N LYS A 12 12.15 28.91 -8.27
CA LYS A 12 13.24 27.94 -8.22
C LYS A 12 12.64 26.58 -7.88
N ASP A 13 13.23 25.51 -8.40
CA ASP A 13 12.77 24.13 -8.14
C ASP A 13 12.61 23.85 -6.63
N LYS A 14 13.54 24.35 -5.79
CA LYS A 14 13.46 24.23 -4.33
C LYS A 14 12.24 24.93 -3.71
N ASP A 15 11.76 26.00 -4.31
CA ASP A 15 10.58 26.73 -3.84
C ASP A 15 9.28 25.99 -4.23
N LEU A 16 9.26 25.30 -5.39
CA LEU A 16 8.15 24.43 -5.78
C LEU A 16 8.00 23.23 -4.84
N PHE A 17 9.10 22.59 -4.44
CA PHE A 17 9.05 21.48 -3.48
C PHE A 17 8.54 21.94 -2.11
N LYS A 18 8.95 23.12 -1.64
CA LYS A 18 8.42 23.71 -0.39
C LYS A 18 6.94 24.04 -0.50
N ALA A 19 6.49 24.58 -1.63
CA ALA A 19 5.08 24.83 -1.88
C ALA A 19 4.27 23.53 -1.89
N ALA A 20 4.79 22.46 -2.49
CA ALA A 20 4.15 21.14 -2.47
C ALA A 20 4.05 20.57 -1.05
N GLU A 21 5.08 20.78 -0.23
CA GLU A 21 5.12 20.33 1.17
C GLU A 21 4.16 21.13 2.05
N SER A 22 4.13 22.46 1.92
CA SER A 22 3.31 23.35 2.73
C SER A 22 1.84 23.42 2.31
N GLY A 23 1.50 22.92 1.12
CA GLY A 23 0.15 23.00 0.56
C GLY A 23 -0.15 24.35 -0.09
N ASP A 24 0.87 25.12 -0.49
CA ASP A 24 0.66 26.42 -1.13
C ASP A 24 0.17 26.26 -2.57
N ILE A 25 -1.16 26.21 -2.70
CA ILE A 25 -1.86 26.09 -3.98
C ILE A 25 -1.70 27.31 -4.89
N SER A 26 -1.32 28.48 -4.35
CA SER A 26 -1.26 29.72 -5.12
C SER A 26 -0.17 29.66 -6.18
N VAL A 27 0.96 29.05 -5.82
CA VAL A 27 2.08 28.76 -6.72
C VAL A 27 1.61 27.89 -7.87
N PHE A 28 1.00 26.74 -7.59
CA PHE A 28 0.58 25.79 -8.63
C PHE A 28 -0.53 26.31 -9.54
N ARG A 29 -1.47 27.12 -9.04
CA ARG A 29 -2.53 27.73 -9.85
C ARG A 29 -2.04 28.85 -10.77
N SER A 30 -0.89 29.44 -10.44
CA SER A 30 -0.28 30.48 -11.28
C SER A 30 0.53 29.92 -12.46
N LEU A 31 0.82 28.61 -12.46
CA LEU A 31 1.56 27.94 -13.53
C LEU A 31 0.65 27.63 -14.73
N SER A 32 1.18 27.76 -15.94
CA SER A 32 0.51 27.25 -17.14
C SER A 32 0.54 25.72 -17.19
N GLU A 33 -0.34 25.10 -17.98
CA GLU A 33 -0.35 23.64 -18.16
C GLU A 33 0.99 23.09 -18.67
N GLU A 34 1.64 23.80 -19.61
CA GLU A 34 2.96 23.44 -20.14
C GLU A 34 4.04 23.47 -19.05
N GLN A 35 4.00 24.48 -18.19
CA GLN A 35 4.93 24.62 -17.08
C GLN A 35 4.66 23.56 -16.01
N LEU A 36 3.40 23.27 -15.71
CA LEU A 36 3.00 22.20 -14.79
C LEU A 36 3.50 20.82 -15.27
N LEU A 37 3.38 20.54 -16.58
CA LEU A 37 3.87 19.30 -17.17
C LEU A 37 5.40 19.21 -17.08
N LYS A 38 6.11 20.30 -17.38
CA LYS A 38 7.57 20.37 -17.21
C LYS A 38 7.98 20.14 -15.75
N ASP A 39 7.31 20.80 -14.81
CA ASP A 39 7.65 20.76 -13.40
C ASP A 39 7.28 19.41 -12.75
N SER A 40 6.30 18.68 -13.30
CA SER A 40 5.97 17.31 -12.88
C SER A 40 7.13 16.32 -13.03
N SER A 41 8.08 16.62 -13.93
CA SER A 41 9.30 15.83 -14.15
C SER A 41 10.42 16.15 -13.16
N LEU A 42 10.31 17.22 -12.36
CA LEU A 42 11.30 17.59 -11.36
C LEU A 42 11.46 16.49 -10.31
N ARG A 43 12.68 16.34 -9.80
CA ARG A 43 13.07 15.39 -8.76
C ARG A 43 13.91 16.11 -7.70
N ASN A 44 13.62 15.85 -6.43
CA ASN A 44 14.45 16.33 -5.33
C ASN A 44 15.69 15.43 -5.15
N GLU A 45 16.48 15.69 -4.10
CA GLU A 45 17.71 14.92 -3.78
C GLU A 45 17.45 13.43 -3.47
N ASP A 46 16.21 13.05 -3.13
CA ASP A 46 15.78 11.66 -2.87
C ASP A 46 15.09 11.02 -4.11
N GLY A 47 15.14 11.69 -5.26
CA GLY A 47 14.43 11.25 -6.47
C GLY A 47 12.91 11.35 -6.38
N ARG A 48 12.35 12.11 -5.44
CA ARG A 48 10.90 12.31 -5.30
C ARG A 48 10.40 13.43 -6.20
N SER A 49 9.27 13.20 -6.86
CA SER A 49 8.56 14.25 -7.61
C SER A 49 7.77 15.18 -6.69
N LEU A 50 7.30 16.32 -7.22
CA LEU A 50 6.41 17.24 -6.49
C LEU A 50 5.16 16.51 -5.96
N LEU A 51 4.63 15.56 -6.75
CA LEU A 51 3.46 14.78 -6.35
C LEU A 51 3.77 13.86 -5.16
N HIS A 52 4.95 13.24 -5.11
CA HIS A 52 5.36 12.44 -3.94
C HIS A 52 5.39 13.28 -2.67
N VAL A 53 5.94 14.50 -2.74
CA VAL A 53 6.01 15.41 -1.60
C VAL A 53 4.61 15.83 -1.15
N ALA A 54 3.75 16.25 -2.08
CA ALA A 54 2.36 16.61 -1.77
C ALA A 54 1.57 15.45 -1.13
N VAL A 55 1.75 14.23 -1.63
CA VAL A 55 1.11 13.03 -1.05
C VAL A 55 1.64 12.73 0.34
N SER A 56 2.97 12.77 0.53
CA SER A 56 3.60 12.46 1.82
C SER A 56 3.24 13.47 2.89
N SER A 57 3.07 14.74 2.50
CA SER A 57 2.63 15.84 3.36
C SER A 57 1.10 15.95 3.48
N SER A 58 0.34 15.02 2.89
CA SER A 58 -1.13 15.00 2.95
C SER A 58 -1.81 16.28 2.46
N GLN A 59 -1.39 16.80 1.30
CA GLN A 59 -1.91 18.02 0.67
C GLN A 59 -2.86 17.70 -0.51
N PRO A 60 -4.14 17.36 -0.28
CA PRO A 60 -5.03 16.84 -1.33
C PRO A 60 -5.28 17.85 -2.46
N GLU A 61 -5.35 19.15 -2.19
CA GLU A 61 -5.57 20.18 -3.21
C GLU A 61 -4.36 20.32 -4.15
N VAL A 62 -3.14 20.21 -3.60
CA VAL A 62 -1.92 20.21 -4.43
C VAL A 62 -1.84 18.91 -5.24
N VAL A 63 -2.17 17.77 -4.64
CA VAL A 63 -2.26 16.48 -5.34
C VAL A 63 -3.24 16.57 -6.50
N GLU A 64 -4.41 17.19 -6.31
CA GLU A 64 -5.43 17.36 -7.35
C GLU A 64 -4.91 18.17 -8.54
N ILE A 65 -4.15 19.24 -8.30
CA ILE A 65 -3.56 20.05 -9.36
C ILE A 65 -2.44 19.27 -10.06
N LEU A 66 -1.49 18.72 -9.32
CA LEU A 66 -0.32 18.04 -9.89
C LEU A 66 -0.69 16.76 -10.66
N SER A 67 -1.71 16.03 -10.22
CA SER A 67 -2.18 14.82 -10.90
C SER A 67 -2.95 15.10 -12.19
N ALA A 68 -3.29 16.36 -12.50
CA ALA A 68 -3.98 16.73 -13.74
C ALA A 68 -3.12 16.54 -14.99
N ALA A 69 -1.79 16.48 -14.82
CA ALA A 69 -0.83 16.21 -15.88
C ALA A 69 -0.89 14.75 -16.41
N GLY A 70 -1.70 13.88 -15.80
CA GLY A 70 -2.09 12.58 -16.35
C GLY A 70 -1.35 11.36 -15.78
N PRO A 71 -1.61 10.16 -16.35
CA PRO A 71 -1.15 8.87 -15.80
C PRO A 71 0.37 8.73 -15.64
N SER A 72 1.17 9.40 -16.47
CA SER A 72 2.63 9.35 -16.39
C SER A 72 3.18 9.98 -15.11
N VAL A 73 2.49 10.98 -14.58
CA VAL A 73 2.89 11.70 -13.36
C VAL A 73 2.45 10.92 -12.12
N VAL A 74 1.20 10.43 -12.10
CA VAL A 74 0.65 9.67 -10.96
C VAL A 74 1.30 8.31 -10.76
N ASN A 75 1.88 7.73 -11.83
CA ASN A 75 2.62 6.46 -11.78
C ASN A 75 4.14 6.64 -11.78
N SER A 76 4.63 7.88 -11.70
CA SER A 76 6.07 8.12 -11.58
C SER A 76 6.58 7.55 -10.26
N CYS A 77 7.74 6.89 -10.29
CA CYS A 77 8.37 6.35 -9.09
C CYS A 77 9.55 7.20 -8.64
N ASP A 78 9.86 7.15 -7.35
CA ASP A 78 11.13 7.62 -6.79
C ASP A 78 12.27 6.58 -6.96
N GLU A 79 13.44 6.84 -6.36
CA GLU A 79 14.63 5.99 -6.46
C GLU A 79 14.45 4.58 -5.85
N GLU A 80 13.47 4.38 -4.97
CA GLU A 80 13.13 3.07 -4.38
C GLU A 80 11.94 2.40 -5.11
N GLY A 81 11.51 2.95 -6.24
CA GLY A 81 10.37 2.47 -7.00
C GLY A 81 9.02 2.84 -6.36
N TRP A 82 8.96 3.71 -5.35
CA TRP A 82 7.69 4.10 -4.76
C TRP A 82 6.95 5.04 -5.69
N ALA A 83 5.77 4.64 -6.11
CA ALA A 83 4.79 5.56 -6.69
C ALA A 83 3.92 6.26 -5.62
N PRO A 84 3.31 7.43 -5.92
CA PRO A 84 2.45 8.18 -5.00
C PRO A 84 1.35 7.34 -4.32
N LEU A 85 0.76 6.38 -5.04
CA LEU A 85 -0.29 5.51 -4.50
C LEU A 85 0.20 4.63 -3.33
N HIS A 86 1.47 4.21 -3.34
CA HIS A 86 2.08 3.47 -2.21
C HIS A 86 2.14 4.33 -0.95
N SER A 87 2.60 5.58 -1.09
CA SER A 87 2.71 6.52 0.02
C SER A 87 1.34 6.86 0.60
N ALA A 88 0.34 7.09 -0.26
CA ALA A 88 -1.04 7.34 0.15
C ALA A 88 -1.65 6.14 0.90
N ALA A 89 -1.39 4.91 0.43
CA ALA A 89 -1.92 3.70 1.05
C ALA A 89 -1.27 3.43 2.43
N SER A 90 0.03 3.74 2.55
CA SER A 90 0.77 3.65 3.80
C SER A 90 0.32 4.70 4.81
N SER A 91 0.09 5.95 4.38
CA SER A 91 -0.30 7.06 5.26
C SER A 91 -1.74 6.94 5.76
N GLY A 92 -2.64 6.36 4.97
CA GLY A 92 -4.05 6.25 5.33
C GLY A 92 -4.96 7.33 4.73
N ASN A 93 -4.46 8.13 3.79
CA ASN A 93 -5.19 9.28 3.28
C ASN A 93 -6.17 8.90 2.15
N LEU A 94 -7.43 8.61 2.54
CA LEU A 94 -8.50 8.20 1.62
C LEU A 94 -8.73 9.19 0.48
N LYS A 95 -8.74 10.50 0.77
CA LYS A 95 -9.01 11.51 -0.26
C LYS A 95 -7.95 11.51 -1.35
N ILE A 96 -6.69 11.35 -0.97
CA ILE A 96 -5.58 11.26 -1.91
C ILE A 96 -5.63 9.96 -2.72
N ILE A 97 -6.00 8.83 -2.09
CA ILE A 97 -6.20 7.55 -2.79
C ILE A 97 -7.22 7.71 -3.91
N GLU A 98 -8.39 8.28 -3.60
CA GLU A 98 -9.45 8.52 -4.59
C GLU A 98 -8.96 9.39 -5.75
N ILE A 99 -8.31 10.53 -5.45
CA ILE A 99 -7.77 11.43 -6.47
C ILE A 99 -6.77 10.69 -7.38
N LEU A 100 -5.83 9.93 -6.80
CA LEU A 100 -4.81 9.24 -7.59
C LEU A 100 -5.42 8.17 -8.50
N LEU A 101 -6.37 7.39 -8.00
CA LEU A 101 -7.04 6.33 -8.77
C LEU A 101 -7.89 6.92 -9.90
N ASP A 102 -8.66 7.98 -9.63
CA ASP A 102 -9.44 8.72 -10.64
C ASP A 102 -8.55 9.30 -11.77
N ARG A 103 -7.28 9.57 -11.46
CA ARG A 103 -6.29 10.10 -12.41
C ARG A 103 -5.44 9.02 -13.08
N GLY A 104 -5.83 7.75 -12.92
CA GLY A 104 -5.21 6.62 -13.63
C GLY A 104 -3.96 6.06 -12.95
N ALA A 105 -3.86 6.17 -11.62
CA ALA A 105 -2.85 5.43 -10.88
C ALA A 105 -3.03 3.91 -11.08
N ASP A 106 -1.95 3.21 -11.43
CA ASP A 106 -1.94 1.76 -11.55
C ASP A 106 -1.96 1.14 -10.14
N VAL A 107 -3.14 0.60 -9.80
CA VAL A 107 -3.42 -0.04 -8.51
C VAL A 107 -2.50 -1.23 -8.21
N ASN A 108 -1.93 -1.85 -9.24
CA ASN A 108 -1.08 -3.03 -9.15
C ASN A 108 0.42 -2.73 -9.36
N LEU A 109 0.79 -1.46 -9.49
CA LEU A 109 2.18 -1.05 -9.63
C LEU A 109 3.00 -1.57 -8.45
N LYS A 110 4.17 -2.12 -8.75
CA LYS A 110 5.09 -2.68 -7.75
C LYS A 110 6.29 -1.76 -7.61
N ASN A 111 6.70 -1.48 -6.38
CA ASN A 111 8.01 -0.89 -6.12
C ASN A 111 9.14 -1.92 -6.22
N ASP A 112 10.38 -1.50 -5.95
CA ASP A 112 11.56 -2.37 -6.00
C ASP A 112 11.53 -3.50 -4.97
N GLY A 113 10.76 -3.30 -3.89
CA GLY A 113 10.43 -4.33 -2.91
C GLY A 113 9.43 -5.37 -3.40
N GLY A 114 8.88 -5.21 -4.60
CA GLY A 114 7.78 -5.99 -5.15
C GLY A 114 6.44 -5.74 -4.46
N ARG A 115 6.30 -4.68 -3.66
CA ARG A 115 5.07 -4.36 -2.93
C ARG A 115 4.19 -3.46 -3.77
N THR A 116 2.88 -3.69 -3.68
CA THR A 116 1.83 -2.83 -4.23
C THR A 116 1.21 -1.96 -3.14
N ALA A 117 0.38 -0.99 -3.52
CA ALA A 117 -0.42 -0.20 -2.56
C ALA A 117 -1.21 -1.08 -1.57
N LEU A 118 -1.77 -2.21 -2.04
CA LEU A 118 -2.52 -3.14 -1.19
C LEU A 118 -1.65 -3.81 -0.11
N HIS A 119 -0.37 -4.09 -0.39
CA HIS A 119 0.56 -4.58 0.64
C HIS A 119 0.75 -3.56 1.77
N TYR A 120 0.84 -2.28 1.43
CA TYR A 120 1.00 -1.21 2.41
C TYR A 120 -0.26 -1.01 3.23
N ALA A 121 -1.43 -0.97 2.59
CA ALA A 121 -2.71 -0.93 3.28
C ALA A 121 -2.86 -2.12 4.25
N ALA A 122 -2.51 -3.33 3.81
CA ALA A 122 -2.52 -4.54 4.64
C ALA A 122 -1.55 -4.47 5.82
N SER A 123 -0.30 -4.04 5.59
CA SER A 123 0.70 -3.91 6.66
C SER A 123 0.33 -2.86 7.72
N LYS A 124 -0.57 -1.94 7.39
CA LYS A 124 -1.05 -0.87 8.27
C LYS A 124 -2.48 -1.10 8.76
N GLY A 125 -3.11 -2.23 8.43
CA GLY A 125 -4.48 -2.55 8.83
C GLY A 125 -5.54 -1.58 8.30
N ARG A 126 -5.32 -0.99 7.11
CA ARG A 126 -6.18 0.06 6.55
C ARG A 126 -7.31 -0.54 5.72
N LEU A 127 -8.34 -1.08 6.38
CA LEU A 127 -9.48 -1.74 5.74
C LEU A 127 -10.11 -0.91 4.62
N LYS A 128 -10.54 0.32 4.91
CA LYS A 128 -11.19 1.20 3.91
C LYS A 128 -10.34 1.47 2.67
N ILE A 129 -9.02 1.53 2.82
CA ILE A 129 -8.13 1.70 1.66
C ILE A 129 -8.05 0.40 0.87
N ALA A 130 -7.94 -0.74 1.55
CA ALA A 130 -7.96 -2.03 0.89
C ALA A 130 -9.25 -2.23 0.09
N GLU A 131 -10.41 -1.92 0.66
CA GLU A 131 -11.72 -1.95 -0.02
C GLU A 131 -11.70 -1.13 -1.32
N ILE A 132 -11.24 0.13 -1.25
CA ILE A 132 -11.14 0.99 -2.44
C ILE A 132 -10.19 0.37 -3.48
N LEU A 133 -8.98 -0.05 -3.06
CA LEU A 133 -7.99 -0.63 -3.98
C LEU A 133 -8.54 -1.89 -4.66
N VAL A 134 -9.19 -2.79 -3.92
CA VAL A 134 -9.80 -4.02 -4.46
C VAL A 134 -10.94 -3.68 -5.43
N SER A 135 -11.81 -2.72 -5.09
CA SER A 135 -12.86 -2.25 -6.00
C SER A 135 -12.32 -1.67 -7.31
N GLN A 136 -11.09 -1.16 -7.31
CA GLN A 136 -10.37 -0.65 -8.48
C GLN A 136 -9.50 -1.71 -9.17
N GLY A 137 -9.64 -2.99 -8.82
CA GLY A 137 -8.96 -4.11 -9.48
C GLY A 137 -7.58 -4.45 -8.92
N ALA A 138 -7.31 -4.15 -7.65
CA ALA A 138 -6.10 -4.65 -6.98
C ALA A 138 -6.08 -6.18 -6.95
N LYS A 139 -4.96 -6.76 -7.37
CA LYS A 139 -4.72 -8.20 -7.32
C LYS A 139 -4.31 -8.61 -5.90
N LEU A 140 -5.04 -9.57 -5.35
CA LEU A 140 -4.92 -9.99 -3.95
C LEU A 140 -3.69 -10.86 -3.67
N ASN A 141 -3.19 -11.58 -4.68
CA ASN A 141 -2.13 -12.60 -4.52
C ASN A 141 -0.77 -12.17 -5.09
N ILE A 142 -0.55 -10.87 -5.33
CA ILE A 142 0.79 -10.41 -5.72
C ILE A 142 1.75 -10.67 -4.56
N LYS A 143 2.88 -11.31 -4.86
CA LYS A 143 3.95 -11.56 -3.89
C LYS A 143 5.03 -10.46 -3.96
N ASP A 144 5.40 -9.97 -2.78
CA ASP A 144 6.56 -9.09 -2.62
C ASP A 144 7.89 -9.86 -2.70
N LYS A 145 9.03 -9.16 -2.53
CA LYS A 145 10.35 -9.78 -2.60
C LYS A 145 10.62 -10.83 -1.53
N PHE A 146 9.79 -10.93 -0.49
CA PHE A 146 9.87 -11.97 0.53
C PHE A 146 8.89 -13.12 0.26
N GLY A 147 8.12 -13.05 -0.84
CA GLY A 147 7.07 -14.00 -1.15
C GLY A 147 5.76 -13.71 -0.41
N CYS A 148 5.71 -12.66 0.42
CA CYS A 148 4.52 -12.35 1.19
C CYS A 148 3.45 -11.74 0.29
N THR A 149 2.21 -12.19 0.43
CA THR A 149 1.01 -11.54 -0.14
C THR A 149 0.48 -10.44 0.79
N PRO A 150 -0.45 -9.59 0.35
CA PRO A 150 -1.23 -8.72 1.23
C PRO A 150 -1.83 -9.44 2.45
N LEU A 151 -2.37 -10.66 2.28
CA LEU A 151 -2.93 -11.43 3.40
C LEU A 151 -1.88 -11.77 4.48
N HIS A 152 -0.65 -12.11 4.10
CA HIS A 152 0.45 -12.27 5.07
C HIS A 152 0.69 -10.98 5.86
N ARG A 153 0.66 -9.82 5.18
CA ARG A 153 0.89 -8.52 5.83
C ARG A 153 -0.25 -8.18 6.79
N ALA A 154 -1.51 -8.36 6.39
CA ALA A 154 -2.66 -8.17 7.26
C ALA A 154 -2.62 -9.12 8.47
N ALA A 155 -2.23 -10.38 8.25
CA ALA A 155 -2.09 -11.37 9.29
C ALA A 155 -0.99 -11.03 10.30
N SER A 156 0.14 -10.48 9.85
CA SER A 156 1.22 -10.01 10.74
C SER A 156 0.79 -8.80 11.58
N THR A 157 -0.04 -7.92 11.03
CA THR A 157 -0.54 -6.72 11.72
C THR A 157 -1.67 -7.03 12.70
N GLY A 158 -2.30 -8.21 12.59
CA GLY A 158 -3.39 -8.63 13.47
C GLY A 158 -4.75 -8.05 13.08
N SER A 159 -4.89 -7.54 11.86
CA SER A 159 -6.13 -6.91 11.39
C SER A 159 -7.13 -7.97 10.91
N ALA A 160 -7.91 -8.54 11.85
CA ALA A 160 -8.89 -9.59 11.56
C ALA A 160 -9.91 -9.18 10.49
N GLU A 161 -10.55 -8.01 10.63
CA GLU A 161 -11.53 -7.50 9.65
C GLU A 161 -10.94 -7.39 8.24
N LEU A 162 -9.67 -6.97 8.12
CA LEU A 162 -9.00 -6.89 6.82
C LEU A 162 -8.61 -8.26 6.28
N CYS A 163 -8.23 -9.20 7.14
CA CYS A 163 -7.99 -10.57 6.71
C CYS A 163 -9.29 -11.19 6.18
N GLU A 164 -10.41 -11.01 6.90
CA GLU A 164 -11.73 -11.52 6.53
C GLU A 164 -12.14 -10.96 5.17
N PHE A 165 -12.10 -9.64 5.02
CA PHE A 165 -12.37 -8.98 3.74
C PHE A 165 -11.52 -9.53 2.58
N LEU A 166 -10.20 -9.65 2.77
CA LEU A 166 -9.32 -10.15 1.70
C LEU A 166 -9.65 -11.59 1.32
N ILE A 167 -10.01 -12.44 2.28
CA ILE A 167 -10.38 -13.84 2.04
C ILE A 167 -11.72 -13.93 1.31
N GLU A 168 -12.71 -13.13 1.73
CA GLU A 168 -14.03 -13.06 1.06
C GLU A 168 -13.92 -12.59 -0.39
N GLU A 169 -12.99 -11.69 -0.69
CA GLU A 169 -12.68 -11.22 -2.05
C GLU A 169 -11.82 -12.23 -2.86
N GLY A 170 -11.43 -13.36 -2.26
CA GLY A 170 -10.76 -14.47 -2.94
C GLY A 170 -9.23 -14.47 -2.81
N ALA A 171 -8.65 -13.88 -1.76
CA ALA A 171 -7.24 -14.06 -1.45
C ALA A 171 -6.94 -15.52 -1.13
N GLU A 172 -5.78 -16.01 -1.58
CA GLU A 172 -5.34 -17.38 -1.31
C GLU A 172 -4.92 -17.53 0.16
N VAL A 173 -5.71 -18.30 0.93
CA VAL A 173 -5.55 -18.48 2.39
C VAL A 173 -4.25 -19.17 2.77
N ASP A 174 -3.82 -20.16 1.98
CA ASP A 174 -2.64 -20.99 2.24
C ASP A 174 -1.44 -20.66 1.34
N ASP A 175 -1.46 -19.49 0.73
CA ASP A 175 -0.37 -19.06 -0.11
C ASP A 175 0.93 -18.97 0.71
N VAL A 176 2.08 -19.38 0.17
CA VAL A 176 3.33 -19.45 0.95
C VAL A 176 4.34 -18.39 0.54
N ASP A 177 5.03 -17.84 1.55
CA ASP A 177 6.15 -16.93 1.36
C ASP A 177 7.47 -17.67 1.01
N ARG A 178 8.58 -16.93 0.94
CA ARG A 178 9.90 -17.54 0.63
C ARG A 178 10.45 -18.43 1.73
N ALA A 179 9.98 -18.31 2.97
CA ALA A 179 10.30 -19.25 4.06
C ALA A 179 9.35 -20.46 4.08
N GLY A 180 8.34 -20.49 3.21
CA GLY A 180 7.30 -21.52 3.20
C GLY A 180 6.23 -21.27 4.26
N GLN A 181 6.16 -20.07 4.84
CA GLN A 181 5.17 -19.74 5.84
C GLN A 181 3.86 -19.33 5.16
N THR A 182 2.74 -19.81 5.69
CA THR A 182 1.39 -19.37 5.32
C THR A 182 0.99 -18.11 6.11
N PRO A 183 -0.09 -17.40 5.73
CA PRO A 183 -0.69 -16.37 6.56
C PRO A 183 -1.04 -16.86 7.97
N LEU A 184 -1.48 -18.11 8.12
CA LEU A 184 -1.79 -18.70 9.43
C LEU A 184 -0.52 -18.82 10.30
N MET A 185 0.59 -19.31 9.74
CA MET A 185 1.87 -19.33 10.45
C MET A 185 2.33 -17.92 10.84
N THR A 186 2.11 -16.94 9.95
CA THR A 186 2.45 -15.53 10.22
C THR A 186 1.64 -14.98 11.40
N ALA A 187 0.31 -15.19 11.41
CA ALA A 187 -0.56 -14.78 12.51
C ALA A 187 -0.13 -15.42 13.84
N VAL A 188 0.21 -16.70 13.81
CA VAL A 188 0.63 -17.49 14.97
C VAL A 188 1.97 -16.99 15.53
N VAL A 189 2.98 -16.75 14.68
CA VAL A 189 4.28 -16.20 15.08
C VAL A 189 4.14 -14.80 15.66
N CYS A 190 3.22 -14.00 15.13
CA CYS A 190 2.92 -12.66 15.63
C CYS A 190 1.96 -12.65 16.83
N CYS A 191 1.56 -13.81 17.36
CA CYS A 191 0.62 -13.96 18.47
C CYS A 191 -0.78 -13.33 18.23
N ASN A 192 -1.20 -13.24 16.96
CA ASN A 192 -2.49 -12.68 16.56
C ASN A 192 -3.60 -13.74 16.63
N LYS A 193 -4.09 -14.02 17.84
CA LYS A 193 -5.09 -15.06 18.12
C LYS A 193 -6.36 -14.94 17.27
N GLU A 194 -6.92 -13.73 17.17
CA GLU A 194 -8.15 -13.46 16.41
C GLU A 194 -7.99 -13.85 14.94
N VAL A 195 -6.89 -13.42 14.31
CA VAL A 195 -6.57 -13.73 12.92
C VAL A 195 -6.30 -15.22 12.73
N ALA A 196 -5.58 -15.87 13.64
CA ALA A 196 -5.32 -17.30 13.54
C ALA A 196 -6.63 -18.11 13.55
N LEU A 197 -7.56 -17.77 14.44
CA LEU A 197 -8.88 -18.39 14.50
C LEU A 197 -9.69 -18.13 13.23
N LEU A 198 -9.67 -16.89 12.74
CA LEU A 198 -10.34 -16.52 11.49
C LEU A 198 -9.82 -17.35 10.31
N LEU A 199 -8.50 -17.41 10.12
CA LEU A 199 -7.88 -18.18 9.03
C LEU A 199 -8.24 -19.67 9.10
N ILE A 200 -8.25 -20.27 10.30
CA ILE A 200 -8.68 -21.67 10.49
C ILE A 200 -10.14 -21.85 10.09
N ARG A 201 -11.04 -20.94 10.47
CA ARG A 201 -12.46 -20.99 10.06
C ARG A 201 -12.65 -20.87 8.56
N HIS A 202 -11.75 -20.17 7.87
CA HIS A 202 -11.73 -20.06 6.41
C HIS A 202 -10.91 -21.17 5.74
N GLY A 203 -10.62 -22.27 6.45
CA GLY A 203 -10.06 -23.49 5.87
C GLY A 203 -8.53 -23.47 5.69
N ALA A 204 -7.81 -22.61 6.42
CA ALA A 204 -6.35 -22.63 6.41
C ALA A 204 -5.80 -24.00 6.86
N ASP A 205 -4.79 -24.51 6.16
CA ASP A 205 -4.12 -25.75 6.48
C ASP A 205 -3.28 -25.62 7.77
N VAL A 206 -3.79 -26.20 8.86
CA VAL A 206 -3.13 -26.23 10.17
C VAL A 206 -1.92 -27.17 10.23
N ASP A 207 -1.82 -28.11 9.29
CA ASP A 207 -0.75 -29.09 9.20
C ASP A 207 0.34 -28.69 8.19
N ALA A 208 0.16 -27.54 7.52
CA ALA A 208 1.14 -26.95 6.62
C ALA A 208 2.53 -26.89 7.27
N LYS A 209 3.57 -27.11 6.48
CA LYS A 209 4.96 -27.09 6.91
C LYS A 209 5.75 -26.04 6.15
N ASP A 210 6.54 -25.28 6.89
CA ASP A 210 7.50 -24.36 6.30
C ASP A 210 8.73 -25.10 5.73
N LYS A 211 9.67 -24.34 5.17
CA LYS A 211 10.90 -24.91 4.59
C LYS A 211 11.84 -25.54 5.60
N GLU A 212 11.70 -25.24 6.89
CA GLU A 212 12.45 -25.86 7.97
C GLU A 212 11.74 -27.11 8.51
N GLY A 213 10.53 -27.41 8.03
CA GLY A 213 9.71 -28.56 8.41
C GLY A 213 8.85 -28.34 9.65
N TYR A 214 8.80 -27.13 10.20
CA TYR A 214 7.91 -26.82 11.33
C TYR A 214 6.47 -26.66 10.84
N THR A 215 5.54 -27.28 11.58
CA THR A 215 4.11 -27.09 11.36
C THR A 215 3.63 -25.75 11.97
N VAL A 216 2.38 -25.38 11.74
CA VAL A 216 1.75 -24.23 12.41
C VAL A 216 1.87 -24.34 13.94
N LEU A 217 1.60 -25.52 14.51
CA LEU A 217 1.78 -25.77 15.94
C LEU A 217 3.24 -25.69 16.39
N GLY A 218 4.19 -26.07 15.53
CA GLY A 218 5.62 -25.95 15.79
C GLY A 218 6.12 -24.50 15.85
N ARG A 219 5.41 -23.58 15.19
CA ARG A 219 5.66 -22.13 15.24
C ARG A 219 4.84 -21.39 16.31
N ALA A 220 3.83 -22.04 16.87
CA ALA A 220 2.95 -21.43 17.86
C ALA A 220 3.61 -21.29 19.23
N SER A 221 3.38 -20.14 19.87
CA SER A 221 3.74 -19.93 21.26
C SER A 221 2.97 -20.88 22.18
N ASP A 222 3.51 -21.12 23.37
CA ASP A 222 2.90 -22.01 24.36
C ASP A 222 1.44 -21.64 24.69
N ASP A 223 1.13 -20.35 24.69
CA ASP A 223 -0.20 -19.80 24.97
C ASP A 223 -1.18 -19.98 23.81
N LEU A 224 -0.70 -19.94 22.56
CA LEU A 224 -1.56 -19.98 21.37
C LEU A 224 -1.79 -21.42 20.87
N ARG A 225 -0.89 -22.36 21.18
CA ARG A 225 -1.03 -23.78 20.81
C ARG A 225 -2.38 -24.40 21.19
N PRO A 226 -2.89 -24.28 22.44
CA PRO A 226 -4.20 -24.85 22.79
C PRO A 226 -5.33 -24.28 21.93
N THR A 227 -5.29 -22.97 21.64
CA THR A 227 -6.32 -22.31 20.81
C THR A 227 -6.34 -22.89 19.40
N VAL A 228 -5.17 -23.06 18.77
CA VAL A 228 -5.07 -23.61 17.41
C VAL A 228 -5.56 -25.06 17.37
N ILE A 229 -5.21 -25.86 18.39
CA ILE A 229 -5.65 -27.27 18.50
C ILE A 229 -7.18 -27.34 18.65
N ASP A 230 -7.75 -26.54 19.55
CA ASP A 230 -9.19 -26.57 19.82
C ASP A 230 -9.99 -26.10 18.60
N ALA A 231 -9.51 -25.06 17.91
CA ALA A 231 -10.12 -24.57 16.67
C ALA A 231 -10.04 -25.61 15.54
N ALA A 232 -8.89 -26.27 15.36
CA ALA A 232 -8.73 -27.31 14.36
C ALA A 232 -9.65 -28.51 14.62
N LYS A 233 -9.84 -28.91 15.89
CA LYS A 233 -10.76 -29.99 16.26
C LYS A 233 -12.22 -29.64 15.99
N ALA A 234 -12.63 -28.42 16.33
CA ALA A 234 -14.01 -27.98 16.11
C ALA A 234 -14.41 -28.07 14.63
N MET A 235 -13.48 -27.82 13.69
CA MET A 235 -13.73 -27.95 12.26
C MET A 235 -13.80 -29.39 11.73
N LEU A 236 -13.36 -30.39 12.50
CA LEU A 236 -13.48 -31.82 12.15
C LEU A 236 -14.77 -32.44 12.67
N GLU A 237 -15.46 -31.76 13.59
CA GLU A 237 -16.66 -32.25 14.28
C GLU A 237 -17.97 -31.71 13.66
N ASP A 238 -17.90 -30.69 12.79
CA ASP A 238 -19.02 -30.08 12.04
C ASP A 238 -19.16 -30.66 10.61
#